data_AF-A0A1Q5E808-F1
#
_entry.id   AF-A0A1Q5E808-F1
#
_cell.length_a   1.000
_cell.length_b   1.000
_cell.length_c   1.000
_cell.angle_alpha   90.00
_cell.angle_beta   90.00
_cell.angle_gamma   90.00
#
_symmetry.space_group_name_H-M   'P 1'
#
loop_
_entity.id
_entity.type
_entity.pdbx_description
1 polymer ?
#
loop_
_entity_poly.entity_id
_entity_poly.type
_entity_poly.pdbx_seq_one_letter_code
_entity_poly.pdbx_strand_id
1 'polypeptide(L)'
;MDACLDGAELPPWDVMEALFADLAEARGSAYAEQASARAARLHADCALSLDRRPGGRARLVERLGLMLREQEYAAERLRAARGSGDGDGAALAWARDDHARASARCAELRSRLAAVSRTPDRFGTATAAPARPADPEPEPQPAPTATPPARKRKATGARFAGLEAEDGGADRAPVLPAAPAASPRGARFGGAPAAPGTEQPAASPDPAALRTAQAVVGALLRLRAEGRSGEAHAVLCEAAALPGHRLPLLAVELHRAGLGADWATLLWEVASLPPDGLAAAVDALAAAGRTEDCGQLLRQGVARPAAEIAEAATALDRAGRGSLAQTLLGAFVRVRSPQEAARVASIDPPRLVPQLLAAARTVSEARERGVEHALRVAGLG
;
A
#
# COMPACT_ATOMS: atom_id res chain seq x y z
N MET A 1 -2.66 6.96 8.78
CA MET A 1 -3.97 6.77 9.43
C MET A 1 -3.83 5.98 10.72
N ASP A 2 -2.89 5.04 10.81
CA ASP A 2 -2.61 4.22 11.99
C ASP A 2 -2.45 5.05 13.28
N ALA A 3 -1.68 6.13 13.25
CA ALA A 3 -1.55 7.03 14.40
C ALA A 3 -2.89 7.64 14.88
N CYS A 4 -3.87 7.82 13.98
CA CYS A 4 -5.22 8.27 14.35
C CYS A 4 -6.06 7.14 14.92
N LEU A 5 -5.93 5.92 14.38
CA LEU A 5 -6.62 4.73 14.88
C LEU A 5 -6.10 4.31 16.26
N ASP A 6 -4.80 4.48 16.51
CA ASP A 6 -4.14 4.24 17.79
C ASP A 6 -4.37 5.38 18.80
N GLY A 7 -5.08 6.45 18.42
CA GLY A 7 -5.37 7.61 19.26
C GLY A 7 -4.15 8.49 19.58
N ALA A 8 -3.02 8.28 18.91
CA ALA A 8 -1.79 9.05 19.06
C ALA A 8 -1.86 10.43 18.37
N GLU A 9 -2.65 10.54 17.29
CA GLU A 9 -2.99 11.77 16.59
C GLU A 9 -4.50 11.92 16.42
N LEU A 10 -5.00 13.15 16.32
CA LEU A 10 -6.39 13.38 15.92
C LEU A 10 -6.53 13.26 14.41
N PRO A 11 -7.62 12.67 13.90
CA PRO A 11 -7.90 12.69 12.47
C PRO A 11 -8.05 14.14 12.00
N PRO A 12 -7.49 14.50 10.84
CA PRO A 12 -7.73 15.80 10.22
C PRO A 12 -9.23 16.04 10.03
N TRP A 13 -9.71 17.26 10.31
CA TRP A 13 -11.14 17.54 10.25
C TRP A 13 -11.73 17.36 8.84
N ASP A 14 -10.95 17.65 7.78
CA ASP A 14 -11.37 17.44 6.39
C ASP A 14 -11.63 15.97 6.03
N VAL A 15 -11.01 15.04 6.77
CA VAL A 15 -11.28 13.60 6.63
C VAL A 15 -12.61 13.26 7.32
N MET A 16 -12.87 13.85 8.49
CA MET A 16 -14.16 13.69 9.17
C MET A 16 -15.31 14.26 8.33
N GLU A 17 -15.12 15.41 7.69
CA GLU A 17 -16.10 16.00 6.78
C GLU A 17 -16.43 15.08 5.59
N ALA A 18 -15.43 14.42 5.01
CA ALA A 18 -15.65 13.42 3.96
C ALA A 18 -16.48 12.22 4.48
N LEU A 19 -16.15 11.70 5.67
CA LEU A 19 -16.92 10.62 6.29
C LEU A 19 -18.37 11.03 6.60
N PHE A 20 -18.61 12.29 6.96
CA PHE A 20 -19.98 12.79 7.16
C PHE A 20 -20.74 12.97 5.85
N ALA A 21 -20.07 13.28 4.74
CA ALA A 21 -20.68 13.26 3.42
C ALA A 21 -21.13 11.84 3.06
N ASP A 22 -20.27 10.84 3.22
CA ASP A 22 -20.61 9.43 2.99
C ASP A 22 -21.76 8.97 3.91
N LEU A 23 -21.74 9.40 5.18
CA LEU A 23 -22.80 9.11 6.14
C LEU A 23 -24.13 9.75 5.74
N ALA A 24 -24.11 10.95 5.16
CA ALA A 24 -25.30 11.63 4.66
C ALA A 24 -25.93 10.85 3.50
N GLU A 25 -25.11 10.28 2.60
CA GLU A 25 -25.58 9.41 1.52
C GLU A 25 -26.19 8.11 2.07
N ALA A 26 -25.56 7.51 3.09
CA ALA A 26 -25.99 6.22 3.63
C ALA A 26 -27.18 6.29 4.61
N ARG A 27 -27.32 7.37 5.37
CA ARG A 27 -28.28 7.50 6.51
C ARG A 27 -29.11 8.78 6.50
N GLY A 28 -28.91 9.66 5.52
CA GLY A 28 -29.60 10.93 5.37
C GLY A 28 -28.87 12.11 6.03
N SER A 29 -29.07 13.30 5.46
CA SER A 29 -28.40 14.54 5.86
C SER A 29 -28.63 14.91 7.32
N ALA A 30 -29.88 14.83 7.81
CA ALA A 30 -30.21 15.19 9.19
C ALA A 30 -29.46 14.34 10.23
N TYR A 31 -29.24 13.04 9.94
CA TYR A 31 -28.48 12.17 10.83
C TYR A 31 -26.98 12.52 10.80
N ALA A 32 -26.44 12.75 9.60
CA ALA A 32 -25.04 13.13 9.41
C ALA A 32 -24.71 14.48 10.06
N GLU A 33 -25.62 15.47 9.97
CA GLU A 33 -25.47 16.78 10.63
C GLU A 33 -25.41 16.65 12.15
N GLN A 34 -26.30 15.84 12.76
CA GLN A 34 -26.28 15.59 14.19
C GLN A 34 -25.00 14.87 14.63
N ALA A 35 -24.54 13.89 13.85
CA ALA A 35 -23.30 13.18 14.09
C ALA A 35 -22.08 14.11 13.98
N SER A 36 -22.04 14.94 12.94
CA SER A 36 -20.99 15.95 12.70
C SER A 36 -20.92 16.96 13.84
N ALA A 37 -22.05 17.52 14.27
CA ALA A 37 -22.08 18.45 15.40
C ALA A 37 -21.59 17.82 16.71
N ARG A 38 -21.92 16.55 16.96
CA ARG A 38 -21.40 15.80 18.12
C ARG A 38 -19.90 15.56 18.01
N ALA A 39 -19.42 15.13 16.85
CA ALA A 39 -18.00 14.86 16.61
C ALA A 39 -17.16 16.13 16.67
N ALA A 40 -17.66 17.27 16.18
CA ALA A 40 -16.98 18.56 16.23
C ALA A 40 -16.67 18.98 17.67
N ARG A 41 -17.64 18.79 18.59
CA ARG A 41 -17.44 19.06 20.02
C ARG A 41 -16.35 18.16 20.63
N LEU A 42 -16.45 16.85 20.39
CA LEU A 42 -15.48 15.88 20.90
C LEU A 42 -14.07 16.11 20.34
N HIS A 43 -13.98 16.43 19.05
CA HIS A 43 -12.73 16.74 18.37
C HIS A 43 -12.07 17.99 18.98
N ALA A 44 -12.85 19.07 19.18
CA ALA A 44 -12.37 20.29 19.80
C ALA A 44 -11.87 20.06 21.24
N ASP A 45 -12.61 19.29 22.05
CA ASP A 45 -12.22 18.97 23.43
C ASP A 45 -10.92 18.15 23.48
N CYS A 46 -10.82 17.12 22.62
CA CYS A 46 -9.61 16.32 22.50
C CYS A 46 -8.41 17.14 21.99
N ALA A 47 -8.63 18.02 21.00
CA ALA A 47 -7.59 18.88 20.46
C ALA A 47 -7.05 19.81 21.54
N LEU A 48 -7.94 20.47 22.28
CA LEU A 48 -7.56 21.33 23.42
C LEU A 48 -6.79 20.55 24.49
N SER A 49 -7.20 19.33 24.81
CA SER A 49 -6.53 18.47 25.79
C SER A 49 -5.10 18.10 25.35
N LEU A 50 -4.92 17.71 24.08
CA LEU A 50 -3.60 17.36 23.51
C LEU A 50 -2.69 18.58 23.42
N ASP A 51 -3.23 19.70 22.96
CA ASP A 51 -2.47 20.91 22.69
C ASP A 51 -1.97 21.59 23.97
N ARG A 52 -2.66 21.37 25.10
CA ARG A 52 -2.28 21.87 26.45
C ARG A 52 -1.26 20.99 27.16
N ARG A 53 -0.93 19.80 26.67
CA ARG A 53 0.10 18.95 27.28
C ARG A 53 1.48 19.63 27.19
N PRO A 54 2.42 19.31 28.10
CA PRO A 54 3.81 19.72 27.94
C PRO A 54 4.33 19.38 26.54
N GLY A 55 4.89 20.37 25.84
CA GLY A 55 5.36 20.22 24.45
C GLY A 55 4.27 20.25 23.36
N GLY A 56 2.98 20.35 23.71
CA GLY A 56 1.86 20.38 22.75
C GLY A 56 1.97 21.52 21.74
N ARG A 57 2.30 22.73 22.22
CA ARG A 57 2.60 23.89 21.34
C ARG A 57 3.73 23.60 20.35
N ALA A 58 4.83 23.01 20.80
CA ALA A 58 5.98 22.72 19.95
C ALA A 58 5.60 21.70 18.86
N ARG A 59 4.83 20.66 19.23
CA ARG A 59 4.29 19.67 18.28
C ARG A 59 3.33 20.31 17.26
N LEU A 60 2.48 21.26 17.68
CA LEU A 60 1.63 22.02 16.75
C LEU A 60 2.45 22.83 15.74
N VAL A 61 3.51 23.50 16.19
CA VAL A 61 4.40 24.28 15.31
C VAL A 61 5.12 23.37 14.32
N GLU A 62 5.64 22.24 14.79
CA GLU A 62 6.28 21.23 13.95
C GLU A 62 5.31 20.69 12.89
N ARG A 63 4.09 20.32 13.30
CA ARG A 63 3.06 19.81 12.39
C ARG A 63 2.61 20.86 11.39
N LEU A 64 2.47 22.12 11.80
CA LEU A 64 2.19 23.23 10.88
C LEU A 64 3.31 23.41 9.87
N GLY A 65 4.58 23.31 10.28
CA GLY A 65 5.72 23.37 9.37
C GLY A 65 5.73 22.26 8.32
N LEU A 66 5.35 21.03 8.70
CA LEU A 66 5.16 19.92 7.76
C LEU A 66 4.02 20.19 6.79
N MET A 67 2.85 20.60 7.29
CA MET A 67 1.66 20.84 6.48
C MET A 67 1.82 22.02 5.52
N LEU A 68 2.62 23.04 5.87
CA LEU A 68 2.93 24.16 4.96
C LEU A 68 3.75 23.70 3.74
N ARG A 69 4.71 22.79 3.93
CA ARG A 69 5.46 22.19 2.81
C ARG A 69 4.54 21.35 1.92
N GLU A 70 3.62 20.59 2.52
CA GLU A 70 2.61 19.86 1.76
C GLU A 70 1.69 20.80 0.98
N GLN A 71 1.27 21.92 1.58
CA GLN A 71 0.46 22.94 0.91
C GLN A 71 1.19 23.58 -0.29
N GLU A 72 2.49 23.88 -0.14
CA GLU A 72 3.33 24.40 -1.21
C GLU A 72 3.45 23.40 -2.36
N TYR A 73 3.70 22.13 -2.04
CA TYR A 73 3.78 21.05 -3.03
C TYR A 73 2.43 20.82 -3.75
N ALA A 74 1.32 20.85 -3.02
CA ALA A 74 -0.02 20.80 -3.59
C ALA A 74 -0.29 21.99 -4.53
N ALA A 75 0.16 23.20 -4.14
CA ALA A 75 0.04 24.39 -4.97
C ALA A 75 0.90 24.32 -6.25
N GLU A 76 2.08 23.69 -6.18
CA GLU A 76 2.92 23.40 -7.35
C GLU A 76 2.21 22.45 -8.31
N ARG A 77 1.65 21.34 -7.81
CA ARG A 77 0.86 20.40 -8.62
C ARG A 77 -0.36 21.07 -9.27
N LEU A 78 -1.07 21.91 -8.52
CA LEU A 78 -2.20 22.66 -9.05
C LEU A 78 -1.78 23.63 -10.17
N ARG A 79 -0.63 24.31 -10.04
CA ARG A 79 -0.09 25.15 -11.11
C ARG A 79 0.31 24.33 -12.35
N ALA A 80 0.94 23.17 -12.15
CA ALA A 80 1.31 22.27 -13.23
C ALA A 80 0.07 21.74 -13.97
N ALA A 81 -0.96 21.30 -13.25
CA ALA A 81 -2.22 20.82 -13.82
C ALA A 81 -3.02 21.91 -14.55
N ARG A 82 -2.87 23.19 -14.17
CA ARG A 82 -3.45 24.32 -14.92
C ARG A 82 -2.69 24.63 -16.21
N GLY A 83 -1.38 24.39 -16.22
CA GLY A 83 -0.50 24.69 -17.34
C GLY A 83 -0.36 23.58 -18.38
N SER A 84 -0.83 22.37 -18.08
CA SER A 84 -0.70 21.22 -18.99
C SER A 84 -1.52 21.35 -20.27
N GLY A 85 -2.55 22.21 -20.31
CA GLY A 85 -3.34 22.52 -21.51
C GLY A 85 -4.16 21.35 -22.09
N ASP A 86 -3.87 20.14 -21.65
CA ASP A 86 -4.54 18.91 -22.03
C ASP A 86 -5.77 18.69 -21.15
N GLY A 87 -6.87 18.29 -21.77
CA GLY A 87 -8.23 18.33 -21.22
C GLY A 87 -8.55 17.36 -20.07
N ASP A 88 -7.57 16.99 -19.23
CA ASP A 88 -7.81 16.15 -18.05
C ASP A 88 -8.37 16.99 -16.89
N GLY A 89 -9.66 17.30 -17.00
CA GLY A 89 -10.43 17.99 -15.96
C GLY A 89 -10.41 17.24 -14.62
N ALA A 90 -10.21 15.91 -14.63
CA ALA A 90 -10.13 15.11 -13.42
C ALA A 90 -8.81 15.33 -12.67
N ALA A 91 -7.68 15.36 -13.37
CA ALA A 91 -6.38 15.71 -12.76
C ALA A 91 -6.40 17.11 -12.13
N LEU A 92 -7.02 18.08 -12.81
CA LEU A 92 -7.16 19.43 -12.30
C LEU A 92 -8.13 19.50 -11.10
N ALA A 93 -9.23 18.73 -11.12
CA ALA A 93 -10.15 18.63 -9.98
C ALA A 93 -9.46 18.02 -8.75
N TRP A 94 -8.71 16.93 -8.94
CA TRP A 94 -7.93 16.30 -7.88
C TRP A 94 -6.88 17.25 -7.29
N ALA A 95 -6.12 17.95 -8.13
CA ALA A 95 -5.12 18.91 -7.66
C ALA A 95 -5.74 20.11 -6.92
N ARG A 96 -6.98 20.51 -7.27
CA ARG A 96 -7.74 21.53 -6.53
C ARG A 96 -8.17 21.02 -5.17
N ASP A 97 -8.73 19.81 -5.10
CA ASP A 97 -9.18 19.18 -3.86
C ASP A 97 -8.01 18.99 -2.88
N ASP A 98 -6.90 18.42 -3.37
CA ASP A 98 -5.69 18.20 -2.59
C ASP A 98 -5.13 19.52 -2.01
N HIS A 99 -5.06 20.58 -2.82
CA HIS A 99 -4.65 21.90 -2.34
C HIS A 99 -5.64 22.50 -1.33
N ALA A 100 -6.94 22.30 -1.52
CA ALA A 100 -7.97 22.75 -0.58
C ALA A 100 -7.85 22.05 0.77
N ARG A 101 -7.63 20.72 0.79
CA ARG A 101 -7.41 19.93 2.01
C ARG A 101 -6.16 20.36 2.76
N ALA A 102 -5.03 20.49 2.07
CA ALA A 102 -3.79 20.98 2.69
C ALA A 102 -3.96 22.39 3.30
N SER A 103 -4.72 23.26 2.61
CA SER A 103 -5.02 24.60 3.09
C SER A 103 -5.94 24.60 4.32
N ALA A 104 -6.97 23.75 4.33
CA ALA A 104 -7.87 23.58 5.47
C ALA A 104 -7.12 23.09 6.72
N ARG A 105 -6.23 22.11 6.56
CA ARG A 105 -5.36 21.60 7.65
C ARG A 105 -4.42 22.67 8.19
N CYS A 106 -3.82 23.48 7.31
CA CYS A 106 -3.02 24.63 7.74
C CYS A 106 -3.85 25.63 8.56
N ALA A 107 -5.08 25.93 8.14
CA ALA A 107 -5.97 26.84 8.85
C ALA A 107 -6.37 26.30 10.24
N GLU A 108 -6.69 25.01 10.33
CA GLU A 108 -6.98 24.32 11.59
C GLU A 108 -5.80 24.43 12.57
N LEU A 109 -4.60 24.06 12.14
CA LEU A 109 -3.39 24.10 12.98
C LEU A 109 -3.05 25.53 13.45
N ARG A 110 -3.22 26.54 12.58
CA ARG A 110 -3.06 27.95 12.95
C ARG A 110 -4.08 28.38 14.00
N SER A 111 -5.35 27.98 13.84
CA SER A 111 -6.43 28.27 14.80
C SER A 111 -6.12 27.67 16.18
N ARG A 112 -5.69 26.41 16.21
CA ARG A 112 -5.29 25.70 17.43
C ARG A 112 -4.08 26.36 18.11
N LEU A 113 -3.05 26.71 17.33
CA LEU A 113 -1.88 27.42 17.86
C LEU A 113 -2.27 28.78 18.47
N ALA A 114 -3.20 29.51 17.83
CA ALA A 114 -3.73 30.75 18.37
C ALA A 114 -4.53 30.53 19.68
N ALA A 115 -5.34 29.47 19.77
CA ALA A 115 -6.09 29.13 20.98
C ALA A 115 -5.17 28.80 22.18
N VAL A 116 -4.09 28.04 21.94
CA VAL A 116 -3.07 27.76 22.96
C VAL A 116 -2.35 29.04 23.39
N SER A 117 -1.99 29.91 22.44
CA SER A 117 -1.31 31.19 22.72
C SER A 117 -2.15 32.15 23.57
N ARG A 118 -3.47 32.11 23.41
CA ARG A 118 -4.43 32.97 24.13
C ARG A 118 -4.83 32.44 25.50
N THR A 119 -4.36 31.27 25.93
CA THR A 119 -4.63 30.78 27.27
C THR A 119 -3.63 31.44 28.23
N PRO A 120 -3.99 32.52 28.96
CA PRO A 120 -3.10 33.04 29.99
C PRO A 120 -2.89 31.95 31.03
N ASP A 121 -1.66 31.83 31.49
CA ASP A 121 -1.25 30.93 32.55
C ASP A 121 -2.09 31.20 33.81
N ARG A 122 -3.16 30.41 34.00
CA ARG A 122 -4.05 30.54 35.18
C ARG A 122 -3.48 29.82 36.40
N PHE A 123 -2.21 29.43 36.36
CA PHE A 123 -1.48 28.90 37.51
C PHE A 123 -0.13 29.62 37.67
N GLY A 124 -0.20 30.92 37.89
CA GLY A 124 0.97 31.77 38.15
C GLY A 124 0.77 32.82 39.24
N THR A 125 -0.04 32.52 40.28
CA THR A 125 0.03 33.27 41.55
C THR A 125 0.69 32.39 42.60
N ALA A 126 2.01 32.34 42.56
CA ALA A 126 2.84 32.06 43.72
C ALA A 126 3.78 33.26 43.90
N THR A 127 3.31 34.19 44.73
CA THR A 127 4.07 35.02 45.66
C THR A 127 5.46 35.50 45.23
N ALA A 128 5.54 36.80 44.95
CA ALA A 128 6.78 37.55 44.97
C ALA A 128 7.46 37.50 46.36
N ALA A 129 8.79 37.33 46.36
CA ALA A 129 9.69 37.80 47.41
C ALA A 129 11.05 38.19 46.75
N PRO A 130 11.79 39.15 47.32
CA PRO A 130 12.33 40.28 46.54
C PRO A 130 13.76 40.10 46.01
N ALA A 131 14.08 40.92 45.00
CA ALA A 131 15.37 41.08 44.37
C ALA A 131 16.45 41.69 45.30
N ARG A 132 17.71 41.28 45.06
CA ARG A 132 18.91 42.11 45.29
C ARG A 132 19.87 42.00 44.08
N PRO A 133 20.69 43.04 43.81
CA PRO A 133 21.06 43.43 42.44
C PRO A 133 22.52 43.17 42.03
N ALA A 134 22.73 43.16 40.70
CA ALA A 134 23.92 43.55 39.91
C ALA A 134 25.17 42.66 40.02
N ASP A 135 25.96 42.33 38.97
CA ASP A 135 26.38 43.10 37.78
C ASP A 135 27.06 42.16 36.70
N PRO A 136 27.63 42.62 35.56
CA PRO A 136 27.24 42.20 34.21
C PRO A 136 28.18 41.23 33.45
N GLU A 137 27.66 40.81 32.29
CA GLU A 137 28.22 40.06 31.16
C GLU A 137 29.57 40.58 30.61
N PRO A 138 30.34 39.73 29.91
CA PRO A 138 31.10 40.19 28.75
C PRO A 138 30.68 39.50 27.45
N GLU A 139 30.48 40.37 26.47
CA GLU A 139 30.03 40.17 25.09
C GLU A 139 30.89 39.19 24.24
N PRO A 140 30.32 38.62 23.17
CA PRO A 140 31.05 37.92 22.13
C PRO A 140 31.78 38.87 21.16
N GLN A 141 33.04 38.56 20.84
CA GLN A 141 33.89 39.28 19.87
C GLN A 141 33.49 39.04 18.39
N PRO A 142 33.72 40.01 17.47
CA PRO A 142 33.26 39.93 16.07
C PRO A 142 34.34 39.61 15.00
N ALA A 143 33.87 39.02 13.89
CA ALA A 143 34.31 39.14 12.47
C ALA A 143 35.64 38.46 12.01
N PRO A 144 35.78 37.95 10.75
CA PRO A 144 35.35 38.64 9.52
C PRO A 144 34.69 37.82 8.38
N THR A 145 34.18 38.65 7.47
CA THR A 145 33.49 38.53 6.18
C THR A 145 34.08 37.58 5.13
N ALA A 146 33.20 36.94 4.35
CA ALA A 146 33.44 36.61 2.94
C ALA A 146 32.16 36.76 2.09
N THR A 147 32.29 37.54 1.02
CA THR A 147 31.28 37.98 0.04
C THR A 147 31.02 36.90 -1.04
N PRO A 148 29.85 36.84 -1.71
CA PRO A 148 29.46 35.73 -2.58
C PRO A 148 29.78 35.99 -4.07
N PRO A 149 29.78 34.97 -4.94
CA PRO A 149 29.61 35.20 -6.37
C PRO A 149 28.23 34.75 -6.90
N ALA A 150 27.52 35.77 -7.40
CA ALA A 150 26.79 35.88 -8.66
C ALA A 150 25.94 34.71 -9.23
N ARG A 151 24.66 35.04 -9.45
CA ARG A 151 23.71 34.41 -10.38
C ARG A 151 24.05 34.69 -11.86
N LYS A 152 23.50 33.83 -12.73
CA LYS A 152 23.01 34.00 -14.14
C LYS A 152 23.63 32.93 -15.04
N ARG A 153 22.98 32.25 -16.01
CA ARG A 153 21.65 32.28 -16.65
C ARG A 153 21.50 30.94 -17.42
N LYS A 154 20.27 30.47 -17.63
CA LYS A 154 19.94 29.49 -18.69
C LYS A 154 19.98 30.21 -20.06
N ALA A 155 20.34 29.51 -21.14
CA ALA A 155 19.38 28.91 -22.08
C ALA A 155 20.02 28.47 -23.42
N THR A 156 19.44 27.40 -23.97
CA THR A 156 19.29 27.07 -25.42
C THR A 156 20.47 26.46 -26.16
N GLY A 157 20.17 25.44 -26.97
CA GLY A 157 20.98 25.09 -28.14
C GLY A 157 20.93 23.62 -28.50
N ALA A 158 20.00 23.24 -29.35
CA ALA A 158 19.98 21.93 -30.00
C ALA A 158 20.96 21.88 -31.17
N ARG A 159 21.38 20.65 -31.49
CA ARG A 159 21.77 20.09 -32.81
C ARG A 159 23.26 19.94 -33.17
N PHE A 160 23.51 18.75 -33.72
CA PHE A 160 24.59 18.29 -34.59
C PHE A 160 25.84 17.62 -33.95
N ALA A 161 25.82 16.29 -33.99
CA ALA A 161 26.87 15.36 -34.46
C ALA A 161 26.51 13.98 -33.90
N GLY A 162 26.27 12.91 -34.64
CA GLY A 162 26.57 12.55 -36.02
C GLY A 162 26.84 11.04 -35.99
N LEU A 163 26.21 10.27 -36.89
CA LEU A 163 26.74 9.05 -37.51
C LEU A 163 25.60 8.38 -38.32
N GLU A 164 25.74 8.47 -39.64
CA GLU A 164 25.13 7.56 -40.60
C GLU A 164 25.90 6.23 -40.59
N ALA A 165 25.16 5.13 -40.78
CA ALA A 165 25.57 3.98 -41.58
C ALA A 165 24.32 3.13 -41.92
N GLU A 166 23.92 3.31 -43.17
CA GLU A 166 23.08 2.56 -44.12
C GLU A 166 22.44 1.20 -43.77
N ASP A 167 21.16 1.14 -44.11
CA ASP A 167 20.43 0.22 -45.01
C ASP A 167 20.60 -1.30 -44.96
N GLY A 168 19.43 -1.97 -44.87
CA GLY A 168 19.16 -3.16 -45.66
C GLY A 168 18.07 -4.09 -45.10
N GLY A 169 16.88 -4.09 -45.71
CA GLY A 169 16.04 -5.29 -45.78
C GLY A 169 14.57 -5.11 -45.43
N ALA A 170 13.71 -5.27 -46.44
CA ALA A 170 12.29 -4.96 -46.44
C ALA A 170 11.35 -6.07 -45.89
N ASP A 171 10.27 -5.57 -45.31
CA ASP A 171 8.87 -6.00 -45.18
C ASP A 171 8.37 -7.28 -45.92
N ARG A 172 7.74 -8.20 -45.17
CA ARG A 172 6.34 -8.72 -45.31
C ARG A 172 6.16 -10.17 -44.82
N ALA A 173 5.06 -10.38 -44.08
CA ALA A 173 4.35 -11.65 -43.89
C ALA A 173 2.87 -11.46 -44.31
N PRO A 174 1.93 -12.45 -44.28
CA PRO A 174 2.01 -13.92 -44.20
C PRO A 174 1.14 -14.65 -45.27
N VAL A 175 1.23 -15.98 -45.41
CA VAL A 175 0.20 -16.82 -46.06
C VAL A 175 0.09 -18.21 -45.39
N LEU A 176 -1.15 -18.65 -45.12
CA LEU A 176 -1.63 -20.03 -44.87
C LEU A 176 -2.96 -20.18 -45.65
N PRO A 177 -3.53 -21.38 -45.98
CA PRO A 177 -3.46 -22.66 -45.23
C PRO A 177 -3.43 -23.97 -46.06
N ALA A 178 -3.25 -25.13 -45.42
CA ALA A 178 -3.90 -26.41 -45.79
C ALA A 178 -3.70 -27.52 -44.73
N ALA A 179 -4.74 -28.34 -44.51
CA ALA A 179 -4.76 -29.67 -43.87
C ALA A 179 -5.79 -30.54 -44.64
N PRO A 180 -5.97 -31.87 -44.43
CA PRO A 180 -5.25 -32.83 -43.57
C PRO A 180 -4.83 -34.14 -44.33
N ALA A 181 -4.14 -35.08 -43.66
CA ALA A 181 -4.13 -36.49 -44.08
C ALA A 181 -4.01 -37.46 -42.91
N ALA A 182 -4.76 -38.55 -43.03
CA ALA A 182 -5.02 -39.58 -42.02
C ALA A 182 -3.91 -40.64 -41.91
N SER A 183 -3.95 -41.35 -40.77
CA SER A 183 -3.06 -42.41 -40.28
C SER A 183 -2.92 -43.65 -41.18
N PRO A 184 -1.93 -44.51 -40.88
CA PRO A 184 -2.28 -45.91 -40.66
C PRO A 184 -1.73 -46.51 -39.36
N ARG A 185 -2.51 -47.44 -38.81
CA ARG A 185 -2.22 -48.31 -37.66
C ARG A 185 -1.07 -49.26 -37.98
N GLY A 186 -0.18 -49.48 -37.00
CA GLY A 186 0.83 -50.53 -37.04
C GLY A 186 1.31 -50.87 -35.63
N ALA A 187 0.80 -51.97 -35.08
CA ALA A 187 1.15 -52.47 -33.75
C ALA A 187 2.46 -53.25 -33.78
N ARG A 188 3.60 -52.61 -33.50
CA ARG A 188 4.86 -53.24 -33.03
C ARG A 188 5.71 -52.11 -32.46
N PHE A 189 5.87 -52.03 -31.15
CA PHE A 189 7.03 -51.50 -30.41
C PHE A 189 6.58 -51.35 -28.94
N GLY A 190 6.94 -52.36 -28.15
CA GLY A 190 6.87 -52.29 -26.69
C GLY A 190 7.93 -51.32 -26.18
N GLY A 191 7.53 -50.48 -25.22
CA GLY A 191 8.36 -49.45 -24.61
C GLY A 191 7.55 -48.22 -24.23
N ALA A 192 6.44 -48.41 -23.48
CA ALA A 192 5.70 -47.28 -22.93
C ALA A 192 6.45 -46.73 -21.70
N PRO A 193 6.74 -45.43 -21.62
CA PRO A 193 7.00 -44.80 -20.33
C PRO A 193 5.72 -44.91 -19.48
N ALA A 194 5.91 -45.12 -18.18
CA ALA A 194 4.84 -45.24 -17.20
C ALA A 194 3.75 -44.19 -17.44
N ALA A 195 2.51 -44.65 -17.56
CA ALA A 195 1.35 -43.77 -17.51
C ALA A 195 1.45 -42.89 -16.25
N PRO A 196 1.16 -41.58 -16.33
CA PRO A 196 1.01 -40.78 -15.13
C PRO A 196 -0.02 -41.45 -14.24
N GLY A 197 0.35 -41.53 -12.96
CA GLY A 197 -0.35 -42.29 -11.94
C GLY A 197 -1.84 -42.09 -11.99
N THR A 198 -2.54 -43.21 -11.81
CA THR A 198 -3.91 -43.30 -11.36
C THR A 198 -4.19 -42.14 -10.39
N GLU A 199 -5.05 -41.19 -10.78
CA GLU A 199 -5.63 -40.22 -9.86
C GLU A 199 -6.21 -41.01 -8.69
N GLN A 200 -5.50 -40.98 -7.56
CA GLN A 200 -6.07 -41.44 -6.31
C GLN A 200 -7.33 -40.60 -6.08
N PRO A 201 -8.50 -41.21 -5.85
CA PRO A 201 -9.69 -40.46 -5.52
C PRO A 201 -9.34 -39.54 -4.35
N ALA A 202 -9.57 -38.24 -4.55
CA ALA A 202 -9.31 -37.22 -3.55
C ALA A 202 -9.81 -37.70 -2.19
N ALA A 203 -8.90 -37.83 -1.23
CA ALA A 203 -9.24 -38.21 0.11
C ALA A 203 -10.43 -37.34 0.56
N SER A 204 -11.50 -37.99 1.04
CA SER A 204 -12.67 -37.27 1.55
C SER A 204 -12.18 -36.20 2.53
N PRO A 205 -12.64 -34.94 2.42
CA PRO A 205 -12.15 -33.86 3.26
C PRO A 205 -12.28 -34.26 4.72
N ASP A 206 -11.24 -33.98 5.51
CA ASP A 206 -11.21 -34.29 6.95
C ASP A 206 -12.55 -33.86 7.58
N PRO A 207 -13.35 -34.80 8.11
CA PRO A 207 -14.65 -34.48 8.69
C PRO A 207 -14.57 -33.44 9.82
N ALA A 208 -13.45 -33.38 10.55
CA ALA A 208 -13.23 -32.36 11.56
C ALA A 208 -13.03 -30.98 10.92
N ALA A 209 -12.23 -30.88 9.86
CA ALA A 209 -12.06 -29.64 9.09
C ALA A 209 -13.36 -29.13 8.48
N LEU A 210 -14.21 -30.03 7.96
CA LEU A 210 -15.53 -29.67 7.44
C LEU A 210 -16.43 -29.11 8.55
N ARG A 211 -16.49 -29.76 9.72
CA ARG A 211 -17.26 -29.26 10.86
C ARG A 211 -16.78 -27.88 11.32
N THR A 212 -15.45 -27.65 11.35
CA THR A 212 -14.90 -26.33 11.68
C THR A 212 -15.32 -25.27 10.66
N ALA A 213 -15.20 -25.56 9.36
CA ALA A 213 -15.62 -24.62 8.31
C ALA A 213 -17.12 -24.30 8.38
N GLN A 214 -17.95 -25.31 8.58
CA GLN A 214 -19.40 -25.14 8.76
C GLN A 214 -19.75 -24.34 10.01
N ALA A 215 -19.02 -24.54 11.11
CA ALA A 215 -19.21 -23.76 12.33
C ALA A 215 -18.88 -22.27 12.12
N VAL A 216 -17.79 -21.97 11.41
CA VAL A 216 -17.42 -20.59 11.04
C VAL A 216 -18.52 -19.95 10.18
N VAL A 217 -18.96 -20.64 9.12
CA VAL A 217 -20.04 -20.16 8.23
C VAL A 217 -21.35 -19.95 8.99
N GLY A 218 -21.74 -20.90 9.85
CA GLY A 218 -22.94 -20.77 10.68
C GLY A 218 -22.86 -19.59 11.65
N ALA A 219 -21.69 -19.34 12.25
CA ALA A 219 -21.46 -18.18 13.10
C ALA A 219 -21.59 -16.86 12.32
N LEU A 220 -20.99 -16.79 11.12
CA LEU A 220 -21.06 -15.61 10.25
C LEU A 220 -22.50 -15.31 9.83
N LEU A 221 -23.25 -16.30 9.33
CA LEU A 221 -24.64 -16.12 8.92
C LEU A 221 -25.50 -15.57 10.06
N ARG A 222 -25.36 -16.14 11.27
CA ARG A 222 -26.08 -15.67 12.45
C ARG A 222 -25.71 -14.23 12.80
N LEU A 223 -24.41 -13.91 12.88
CA LEU A 223 -23.96 -12.56 13.24
C LEU A 223 -24.38 -11.51 12.21
N ARG A 224 -24.38 -11.86 10.91
CA ARG A 224 -24.85 -10.99 9.84
C ARG A 224 -26.37 -10.77 9.92
N ALA A 225 -27.15 -11.81 10.21
CA ALA A 225 -28.59 -11.69 10.43
C ALA A 225 -28.94 -10.81 11.65
N GLU A 226 -28.11 -10.85 12.69
CA GLU A 226 -28.24 -10.02 13.89
C GLU A 226 -27.68 -8.58 13.69
N GLY A 227 -27.09 -8.26 12.54
CA GLY A 227 -26.48 -6.95 12.26
C GLY A 227 -25.16 -6.69 13.01
N ARG A 228 -24.53 -7.72 13.59
CA ARG A 228 -23.33 -7.65 14.43
C ARG A 228 -22.05 -7.73 13.60
N SER A 229 -21.84 -6.73 12.75
CA SER A 229 -20.78 -6.77 11.74
C SER A 229 -19.35 -6.81 12.29
N GLY A 230 -19.10 -6.18 13.45
CA GLY A 230 -17.77 -6.19 14.07
C GLY A 230 -17.37 -7.57 14.61
N GLU A 231 -18.32 -8.30 15.19
CA GLU A 231 -18.07 -9.66 15.67
C GLU A 231 -17.92 -10.65 14.53
N ALA A 232 -18.67 -10.47 13.45
CA ALA A 232 -18.47 -11.24 12.23
C ALA A 232 -17.05 -11.01 11.66
N HIS A 233 -16.54 -9.78 11.71
CA HIS A 233 -15.16 -9.50 11.32
C HIS A 233 -14.15 -10.19 12.24
N ALA A 234 -14.36 -10.20 13.57
CA ALA A 234 -13.50 -10.95 14.50
C ALA A 234 -13.45 -12.45 14.16
N VAL A 235 -14.58 -13.06 13.80
CA VAL A 235 -14.63 -14.46 13.33
C VAL A 235 -13.81 -14.66 12.04
N LEU A 236 -13.80 -13.68 11.12
CA LEU A 236 -12.96 -13.74 9.91
C LEU A 236 -11.47 -13.62 10.24
N CYS A 237 -11.09 -12.76 11.18
CA CYS A 237 -9.69 -12.66 11.64
C CYS A 237 -9.23 -13.97 12.30
N GLU A 238 -10.06 -14.57 13.16
CA GLU A 238 -9.78 -15.88 13.77
C GLU A 238 -9.64 -16.97 12.70
N ALA A 239 -10.53 -16.97 11.70
CA ALA A 239 -10.48 -17.91 10.59
C ALA A 239 -9.23 -17.72 9.71
N ALA A 240 -8.77 -16.48 9.50
CA ALA A 240 -7.54 -16.17 8.77
C ALA A 240 -6.28 -16.66 9.50
N ALA A 241 -6.29 -16.70 10.84
CA ALA A 241 -5.19 -17.22 11.65
C ALA A 241 -5.11 -18.75 11.70
N LEU A 242 -6.09 -19.47 11.15
CA LEU A 242 -6.06 -20.93 11.07
C LEU A 242 -4.94 -21.41 10.12
N PRO A 243 -4.47 -22.66 10.29
CA PRO A 243 -3.49 -23.24 9.36
C PRO A 243 -3.97 -23.17 7.89
N GLY A 244 -3.08 -22.75 6.98
CA GLY A 244 -3.42 -22.46 5.57
C GLY A 244 -4.15 -23.60 4.83
N HIS A 245 -3.89 -24.86 5.19
CA HIS A 245 -4.58 -26.03 4.61
C HIS A 245 -6.11 -26.04 4.87
N ARG A 246 -6.62 -25.23 5.79
CA ARG A 246 -8.06 -25.08 6.07
C ARG A 246 -8.76 -24.11 5.11
N LEU A 247 -8.02 -23.21 4.46
CA LEU A 247 -8.58 -22.15 3.61
C LEU A 247 -9.38 -22.68 2.42
N PRO A 248 -8.93 -23.69 1.64
CA PRO A 248 -9.69 -24.15 0.49
C PRO A 248 -11.09 -24.66 0.83
N LEU A 249 -11.22 -25.37 1.96
CA LEU A 249 -12.51 -25.90 2.42
C LEU A 249 -13.41 -24.79 2.93
N LEU A 250 -12.85 -23.84 3.70
CA LEU A 250 -13.60 -22.67 4.16
C LEU A 250 -14.13 -21.84 2.98
N ALA A 251 -13.33 -21.71 1.92
CA ALA A 251 -13.73 -21.03 0.71
C ALA A 251 -14.92 -21.72 0.02
N VAL A 252 -14.91 -23.06 -0.05
CA VAL A 252 -16.04 -23.84 -0.58
C VAL A 252 -17.30 -23.62 0.25
N GLU A 253 -17.22 -23.70 1.58
CA GLU A 253 -18.38 -23.53 2.46
C GLU A 253 -18.92 -22.08 2.45
N LEU A 254 -18.06 -21.07 2.43
CA LEU A 254 -18.45 -19.66 2.32
C LEU A 254 -19.19 -19.39 1.00
N HIS A 255 -18.68 -19.88 -0.14
CA HIS A 255 -19.36 -19.70 -1.42
C HIS A 255 -20.68 -20.46 -1.50
N ARG A 256 -20.76 -21.69 -0.95
CA ARG A 256 -22.02 -22.44 -0.86
C ARG A 256 -23.08 -21.69 -0.05
N ALA A 257 -22.69 -20.94 0.97
CA ALA A 257 -23.56 -20.11 1.78
C ALA A 257 -23.84 -18.70 1.19
N GLY A 258 -23.29 -18.37 0.01
CA GLY A 258 -23.43 -17.05 -0.60
C GLY A 258 -22.60 -15.94 0.06
N LEU A 259 -21.64 -16.28 0.92
CA LEU A 259 -20.79 -15.35 1.67
C LEU A 259 -19.52 -14.97 0.88
N GLY A 260 -19.66 -14.65 -0.41
CA GLY A 260 -18.52 -14.27 -1.26
C GLY A 260 -17.83 -12.99 -0.82
N ALA A 261 -18.57 -12.04 -0.24
CA ALA A 261 -17.99 -10.82 0.32
C ALA A 261 -17.12 -11.12 1.56
N ASP A 262 -17.58 -12.00 2.45
CA ASP A 262 -16.80 -12.43 3.61
C ASP A 262 -15.55 -13.24 3.18
N TRP A 263 -15.61 -14.01 2.10
CA TRP A 263 -14.42 -14.64 1.51
C TRP A 263 -13.39 -13.60 1.04
N ALA A 264 -13.83 -12.54 0.37
CA ALA A 264 -12.94 -11.46 -0.06
C ALA A 264 -12.30 -10.73 1.14
N THR A 265 -13.08 -10.49 2.21
CA THR A 265 -12.56 -9.94 3.47
C THR A 265 -11.56 -10.90 4.12
N LEU A 266 -11.86 -12.19 4.17
CA LEU A 266 -10.96 -13.18 4.74
C LEU A 266 -9.63 -13.24 3.99
N LEU A 267 -9.64 -13.23 2.65
CA LEU A 267 -8.41 -13.17 1.85
C LEU A 267 -7.57 -11.93 2.15
N TRP A 268 -8.21 -10.79 2.45
CA TRP A 268 -7.51 -9.57 2.87
C TRP A 268 -6.77 -9.76 4.20
N GLU A 269 -7.43 -10.40 5.18
CA GLU A 269 -6.80 -10.73 6.46
C GLU A 269 -5.67 -11.74 6.30
N VAL A 270 -5.86 -12.78 5.47
CA VAL A 270 -4.82 -13.77 5.14
C VAL A 270 -3.63 -13.12 4.44
N ALA A 271 -3.85 -12.12 3.59
CA ALA A 271 -2.78 -11.38 2.92
C ALA A 271 -1.89 -10.60 3.91
N SER A 272 -2.41 -10.32 5.11
CA SER A 272 -1.72 -9.59 6.19
C SER A 272 -0.92 -10.50 7.13
N LEU A 273 -0.95 -11.82 6.93
CA LEU A 273 -0.17 -12.77 7.72
C LEU A 273 1.35 -12.58 7.52
N PRO A 274 2.18 -13.03 8.48
CA PRO A 274 3.62 -13.12 8.31
C PRO A 274 4.00 -13.91 7.03
N PRO A 275 5.21 -13.71 6.47
CA PRO A 275 5.59 -14.27 5.17
C PRO A 275 5.39 -15.79 5.04
N ASP A 276 5.72 -16.56 6.08
CA ASP A 276 5.49 -18.02 6.09
C ASP A 276 3.99 -18.38 6.10
N GLY A 277 3.16 -17.63 6.84
CA GLY A 277 1.72 -17.82 6.87
C GLY A 277 1.07 -17.52 5.51
N LEU A 278 1.49 -16.42 4.88
CA LEU A 278 1.09 -16.08 3.51
C LEU A 278 1.48 -17.19 2.53
N ALA A 279 2.73 -17.65 2.57
CA ALA A 279 3.21 -18.70 1.66
C ALA A 279 2.45 -20.02 1.86
N ALA A 280 2.16 -20.41 3.10
CA ALA A 280 1.37 -21.60 3.41
C ALA A 280 -0.09 -21.49 2.92
N ALA A 281 -0.69 -20.31 3.03
CA ALA A 281 -2.04 -20.05 2.51
C ALA A 281 -2.09 -20.14 0.98
N VAL A 282 -1.14 -19.48 0.29
CA VAL A 282 -1.00 -19.53 -1.17
C VAL A 282 -0.77 -20.97 -1.64
N ASP A 283 0.10 -21.72 -0.95
CA ASP A 283 0.38 -23.12 -1.28
C ASP A 283 -0.86 -24.00 -1.16
N ALA A 284 -1.62 -23.86 -0.06
CA ALA A 284 -2.85 -24.61 0.14
C ALA A 284 -3.93 -24.29 -0.90
N LEU A 285 -4.10 -23.02 -1.26
CA LEU A 285 -5.02 -22.60 -2.31
C LEU A 285 -4.59 -23.11 -3.69
N ALA A 286 -3.29 -23.06 -3.99
CA ALA A 286 -2.73 -23.57 -5.24
C ALA A 286 -2.89 -25.08 -5.36
N ALA A 287 -2.64 -25.83 -4.28
CA ALA A 287 -2.86 -27.28 -4.21
C ALA A 287 -4.33 -27.66 -4.42
N ALA A 288 -5.26 -26.78 -4.04
CA ALA A 288 -6.69 -26.94 -4.29
C ALA A 288 -7.16 -26.39 -5.66
N GLY A 289 -6.25 -25.96 -6.53
CA GLY A 289 -6.58 -25.42 -7.86
C GLY A 289 -7.21 -24.03 -7.87
N ARG A 290 -7.17 -23.30 -6.75
CA ARG A 290 -7.77 -21.97 -6.57
C ARG A 290 -6.83 -20.87 -7.06
N THR A 291 -6.49 -20.89 -8.35
CA THR A 291 -5.47 -20.00 -8.97
C THR A 291 -5.86 -18.52 -8.92
N GLU A 292 -7.14 -18.20 -9.07
CA GLU A 292 -7.64 -16.82 -9.00
C GLU A 292 -7.43 -16.21 -7.61
N ASP A 293 -7.76 -16.95 -6.55
CA ASP A 293 -7.54 -16.51 -5.17
C ASP A 293 -6.06 -16.35 -4.86
N CYS A 294 -5.21 -17.27 -5.35
CA CYS A 294 -3.75 -17.13 -5.22
C CYS A 294 -3.28 -15.82 -5.85
N GLY A 295 -3.73 -15.52 -7.07
CA GLY A 295 -3.39 -14.28 -7.76
C GLY A 295 -3.90 -13.04 -7.01
N GLN A 296 -5.12 -13.09 -6.45
CA GLN A 296 -5.67 -12.02 -5.64
C GLN A 296 -4.84 -11.76 -4.38
N LEU A 297 -4.55 -12.82 -3.62
CA LEU A 297 -3.79 -12.75 -2.36
C LEU A 297 -2.39 -12.18 -2.59
N LEU A 298 -1.68 -12.66 -3.63
CA LEU A 298 -0.34 -12.18 -3.97
C LEU A 298 -0.35 -10.71 -4.40
N ARG A 299 -1.38 -10.25 -5.13
CA ARG A 299 -1.54 -8.83 -5.48
C ARG A 299 -1.86 -7.95 -4.27
N GLN A 300 -2.59 -8.45 -3.29
CA GLN A 300 -2.87 -7.72 -2.04
C GLN A 300 -1.60 -7.61 -1.17
N GLY A 301 -0.77 -8.66 -1.15
CA GLY A 301 0.47 -8.72 -0.36
C GLY A 301 1.61 -7.79 -0.84
N VAL A 302 1.50 -7.12 -1.99
CA VAL A 302 2.57 -6.21 -2.49
C VAL A 302 2.70 -4.89 -1.73
N ALA A 303 1.75 -4.60 -0.84
CA ALA A 303 1.79 -3.44 0.06
C ALA A 303 2.91 -3.56 1.12
N ARG A 304 3.42 -4.78 1.34
CA ARG A 304 4.42 -5.11 2.36
C ARG A 304 5.80 -4.48 2.10
N PRO A 305 6.61 -4.29 3.16
CA PRO A 305 8.00 -3.86 3.03
C PRO A 305 8.83 -4.82 2.16
N ALA A 306 9.89 -4.31 1.54
CA ALA A 306 10.77 -5.08 0.67
C ALA A 306 11.38 -6.34 1.34
N ALA A 307 11.69 -6.26 2.63
CA ALA A 307 12.19 -7.41 3.41
C ALA A 307 11.16 -8.54 3.50
N GLU A 308 9.91 -8.22 3.82
CA GLU A 308 8.83 -9.22 3.90
C GLU A 308 8.48 -9.82 2.52
N ILE A 309 8.63 -9.05 1.44
CA ILE A 309 8.48 -9.56 0.08
C ILE A 309 9.59 -10.57 -0.26
N ALA A 310 10.84 -10.29 0.11
CA ALA A 310 11.97 -11.20 -0.06
C ALA A 310 11.77 -12.50 0.72
N GLU A 311 11.29 -12.40 1.97
CA GLU A 311 10.98 -13.54 2.83
C GLU A 311 9.83 -14.38 2.26
N ALA A 312 8.75 -13.73 1.78
CA ALA A 312 7.60 -14.43 1.20
C ALA A 312 7.97 -15.16 -0.09
N ALA A 313 8.72 -14.50 -0.98
CA ALA A 313 9.24 -15.12 -2.20
C ALA A 313 10.14 -16.32 -1.86
N THR A 314 10.99 -16.16 -0.84
CA THR A 314 11.85 -17.23 -0.33
C THR A 314 11.06 -18.41 0.22
N ALA A 315 9.99 -18.14 0.98
CA ALA A 315 9.12 -19.17 1.56
C ALA A 315 8.36 -19.95 0.47
N LEU A 316 7.86 -19.27 -0.55
CA LEU A 316 7.20 -19.89 -1.70
C LEU A 316 8.15 -20.81 -2.48
N ASP A 317 9.37 -20.35 -2.76
CA ASP A 317 10.41 -21.17 -3.38
C ASP A 317 10.79 -22.40 -2.53
N ARG A 318 10.94 -22.23 -1.20
CA ARG A 318 11.21 -23.35 -0.28
C ARG A 318 10.09 -24.41 -0.32
N ALA A 319 8.85 -23.96 -0.55
CA ALA A 319 7.69 -24.82 -0.77
C ALA A 319 7.60 -25.40 -2.20
N GLY A 320 8.59 -25.15 -3.07
CA GLY A 320 8.59 -25.61 -4.47
C GLY A 320 7.60 -24.86 -5.36
N ARG A 321 7.19 -23.64 -4.97
CA ARG A 321 6.21 -22.79 -5.68
C ARG A 321 6.86 -21.60 -6.38
N GLY A 322 7.93 -21.84 -7.14
CA GLY A 322 8.68 -20.78 -7.83
C GLY A 322 7.86 -19.95 -8.83
N SER A 323 6.83 -20.53 -9.46
CA SER A 323 5.91 -19.76 -10.32
C SER A 323 5.05 -18.75 -9.54
N LEU A 324 4.68 -19.07 -8.30
CA LEU A 324 3.95 -18.17 -7.40
C LEU A 324 4.89 -17.11 -6.81
N ALA A 325 6.15 -17.47 -6.50
CA ALA A 325 7.18 -16.50 -6.15
C ALA A 325 7.39 -15.48 -7.27
N GLN A 326 7.46 -15.93 -8.53
CA GLN A 326 7.54 -15.02 -9.68
C GLN A 326 6.30 -14.16 -9.86
N THR A 327 5.12 -14.71 -9.58
CA THR A 327 3.87 -13.93 -9.62
C THR A 327 3.88 -12.80 -8.57
N LEU A 328 4.36 -13.08 -7.36
CA LEU A 328 4.51 -12.09 -6.30
C LEU A 328 5.50 -10.98 -6.69
N LEU A 329 6.70 -11.35 -7.14
CA LEU A 329 7.73 -10.39 -7.54
C LEU A 329 7.28 -9.56 -8.75
N GLY A 330 6.61 -10.16 -9.73
CA GLY A 330 6.06 -9.46 -10.88
C GLY A 330 4.96 -8.46 -10.49
N ALA A 331 4.07 -8.84 -9.57
CA ALA A 331 3.06 -7.95 -9.01
C ALA A 331 3.72 -6.77 -8.26
N PHE A 332 4.76 -7.04 -7.46
CA PHE A 332 5.50 -6.01 -6.73
C PHE A 332 6.20 -5.02 -7.67
N VAL A 333 6.95 -5.50 -8.67
CA VAL A 333 7.64 -4.66 -9.67
C VAL A 333 6.67 -3.79 -10.47
N ARG A 334 5.45 -4.26 -10.71
CA ARG A 334 4.43 -3.50 -11.44
C ARG A 334 4.00 -2.23 -10.70
N VAL A 335 3.89 -2.30 -9.37
CA VAL A 335 3.34 -1.21 -8.56
C VAL A 335 4.40 -0.39 -7.81
N ARG A 336 5.59 -0.94 -7.60
CA ARG A 336 6.68 -0.29 -6.87
C ARG A 336 7.70 0.38 -7.79
N SER A 337 8.50 1.27 -7.19
CA SER A 337 9.64 1.87 -7.86
C SER A 337 10.75 0.84 -8.10
N PRO A 338 11.57 0.99 -9.15
CA PRO A 338 12.74 0.15 -9.36
C PRO A 338 13.71 0.12 -8.17
N GLN A 339 13.81 1.23 -7.42
CA GLN A 339 14.64 1.34 -6.22
C GLN A 339 14.10 0.49 -5.07
N GLU A 340 12.79 0.44 -4.86
CA GLU A 340 12.17 -0.47 -3.90
C GLU A 340 12.34 -1.94 -4.32
N ALA A 341 12.24 -2.24 -5.62
CA ALA A 341 12.52 -3.58 -6.14
C ALA A 341 13.98 -4.01 -5.88
N ALA A 342 14.95 -3.12 -6.07
CA ALA A 342 16.35 -3.39 -5.76
C ALA A 342 16.58 -3.66 -4.25
N ARG A 343 15.79 -3.06 -3.34
CA ARG A 343 15.86 -3.37 -1.89
C ARG A 343 15.43 -4.80 -1.57
N VAL A 344 14.48 -5.37 -2.32
CA VAL A 344 14.13 -6.80 -2.18
C VAL A 344 15.35 -7.66 -2.48
N ALA A 345 16.05 -7.38 -3.59
CA ALA A 345 17.27 -8.10 -3.96
C ALA A 345 18.38 -7.99 -2.93
N SER A 346 18.49 -6.88 -2.20
CA SER A 346 19.57 -6.66 -1.24
C SER A 346 19.60 -7.65 -0.06
N ILE A 347 18.48 -8.33 0.21
CA ILE A 347 18.36 -9.31 1.30
C ILE A 347 19.11 -10.61 1.00
N ASP A 348 19.01 -11.11 -0.23
CA ASP A 348 19.71 -12.32 -0.72
C ASP A 348 20.05 -12.14 -2.20
N PRO A 349 21.12 -11.36 -2.52
CA PRO A 349 21.39 -10.97 -3.90
C PRO A 349 21.61 -12.13 -4.88
N PRO A 350 22.39 -13.19 -4.56
CA PRO A 350 22.62 -14.30 -5.49
C PRO A 350 21.34 -14.98 -5.96
N ARG A 351 20.31 -14.99 -5.11
CA ARG A 351 19.06 -15.67 -5.39
C ARG A 351 17.98 -14.75 -5.94
N LEU A 352 17.84 -13.55 -5.38
CA LEU A 352 16.73 -12.65 -5.69
C LEU A 352 16.97 -11.78 -6.91
N VAL A 353 18.23 -11.45 -7.24
CA VAL A 353 18.55 -10.66 -8.45
C VAL A 353 18.07 -11.35 -9.73
N PRO A 354 18.39 -12.63 -10.00
CA PRO A 354 17.92 -13.32 -11.19
C PRO A 354 16.38 -13.41 -11.25
N GLN A 355 15.74 -13.65 -10.10
CA GLN A 355 14.29 -13.77 -10.02
C GLN A 355 13.60 -12.43 -10.31
N LEU A 356 14.07 -11.33 -9.72
CA LEU A 356 13.54 -9.99 -9.94
C LEU A 356 13.68 -9.53 -11.40
N LEU A 357 14.82 -9.80 -12.04
CA LEU A 357 15.00 -9.48 -13.46
C LEU A 357 14.06 -10.31 -14.35
N ALA A 358 13.93 -11.60 -14.07
CA ALA A 358 12.98 -12.47 -14.77
C ALA A 358 11.53 -12.00 -14.56
N ALA A 359 11.13 -11.65 -13.34
CA ALA A 359 9.81 -11.08 -13.04
C ALA A 359 9.59 -9.76 -13.78
N ALA A 360 10.55 -8.83 -13.73
CA ALA A 360 10.46 -7.53 -14.40
C ALA A 360 10.31 -7.67 -15.91
N ARG A 361 11.01 -8.63 -16.54
CA ARG A 361 10.89 -8.95 -17.96
C ARG A 361 9.47 -9.38 -18.34
N THR A 362 8.80 -10.16 -17.50
CA THR A 362 7.39 -10.54 -17.73
C THR A 362 6.42 -9.37 -17.60
N VAL A 363 6.82 -8.28 -16.92
CA VAL A 363 6.01 -7.06 -16.79
C VAL A 363 6.19 -6.16 -18.01
N SER A 364 7.43 -5.75 -18.31
CA SER A 364 7.82 -5.06 -19.55
C SER A 364 9.33 -4.86 -19.63
N GLU A 365 9.87 -4.70 -20.84
CA GLU A 365 11.29 -4.38 -21.01
C GLU A 365 11.71 -3.07 -20.31
N ALA A 366 10.81 -2.08 -20.27
CA ALA A 366 11.08 -0.82 -19.59
C ALA A 366 11.24 -1.02 -18.07
N ARG A 367 10.45 -1.92 -17.47
CA ARG A 367 10.58 -2.29 -16.06
C ARG A 367 11.85 -3.09 -15.80
N GLU A 368 12.19 -4.03 -16.67
CA GLU A 368 13.45 -4.78 -16.59
C GLU A 368 14.67 -3.84 -16.58
N ARG A 369 14.79 -2.95 -17.57
CA ARG A 369 15.88 -1.96 -17.63
C ARG A 369 15.92 -1.05 -16.40
N GLY A 370 14.76 -0.64 -15.91
CA GLY A 370 14.65 0.18 -14.70
C GLY A 370 15.19 -0.53 -13.45
N VAL A 371 14.80 -1.80 -13.26
CA VAL A 371 15.27 -2.63 -12.13
C VAL A 371 16.76 -2.92 -12.26
N GLU A 372 17.24 -3.29 -13.45
CA GLU A 372 18.66 -3.53 -13.72
C GLU A 372 19.51 -2.29 -13.40
N HIS A 373 19.06 -1.10 -13.83
CA HIS A 373 19.73 0.15 -13.48
C HIS A 373 19.77 0.39 -11.98
N ALA A 374 18.65 0.18 -11.27
CA ALA A 374 18.58 0.35 -9.82
C ALA A 374 19.48 -0.65 -9.07
N LEU A 375 19.58 -1.90 -9.55
CA LEU A 375 20.50 -2.90 -9.01
C LEU A 375 21.95 -2.48 -9.19
N ARG A 376 22.35 -2.00 -10.38
CA ARG A 376 23.70 -1.44 -10.60
C ARG A 376 24.02 -0.28 -9.67
N VAL A 377 23.09 0.66 -9.50
CA VAL A 377 23.25 1.80 -8.58
C VAL A 377 23.41 1.34 -7.13
N ALA A 378 22.74 0.24 -6.75
CA ALA A 378 22.87 -0.36 -5.43
C ALA A 378 24.13 -1.25 -5.25
N GLY A 379 24.94 -1.45 -6.29
CA GLY A 379 26.11 -2.34 -6.25
C GLY A 379 25.76 -3.84 -6.31
N LEU A 380 24.57 -4.17 -6.83
CA LEU A 380 24.02 -5.54 -6.92
C LEU A 380 23.87 -6.03 -8.38
N GLY A 381 24.47 -5.31 -9.34
CA GLY A 381 24.32 -5.54 -10.77
C GLY A 381 25.52 -6.18 -11.44
#